data_AF-A0A2L2YNV3-F1
#
_entry.id   AF-A0A2L2YNV3-F1
#
_cell.length_a   1.000
_cell.length_b   1.000
_cell.length_c   1.000
_cell.angle_alpha   90.00
_cell.angle_beta   90.00
_cell.angle_gamma   90.00
#
_symmetry.space_group_name_H-M   'P 1'
#
loop_
_entity.id
_entity.type
_entity.pdbx_description
1 polymer ?
#
loop_
_entity_poly.entity_id
_entity_poly.type
_entity_poly.pdbx_seq_one_letter_code
_entity_poly.pdbx_strand_id
1 'polypeptide(L)'
;IELMDSKESVPSTSQPIEGTSGKWSTRNKRLQKKKISMAYLLKIICSSQESCIDWLRNKSLIPKIMFCPNCNKKMEFEVQETSIDNYIWICKECKIDPPSYSTRHGSWLEEINAPLADILLFVYLWVNGFNEIQIAKETNLPMETVRNWDKTYTDMCASRLEDEDGDDDYNSKTSSKDASIIAWRKKNKFKDPFLEFLKDADSL
;
A
#
# COMPACT_ATOMS: atom_id res chain seq x y z
N ILE A 1 34.47 -56.20 -34.56
CA ILE A 1 33.40 -56.25 -35.59
C ILE A 1 32.44 -57.33 -35.14
N GLU A 2 31.16 -56.96 -34.98
CA GLU A 2 29.98 -57.78 -34.63
C GLU A 2 29.92 -58.44 -33.24
N LEU A 3 28.78 -58.66 -32.59
CA LEU A 3 27.46 -58.00 -32.43
C LEU A 3 26.65 -58.93 -31.48
N MET A 4 25.75 -58.35 -30.66
CA MET A 4 24.55 -58.97 -30.04
C MET A 4 24.78 -59.96 -28.88
N ASP A 5 23.94 -60.07 -27.85
CA ASP A 5 22.62 -59.52 -27.52
C ASP A 5 22.39 -59.76 -26.01
N SER A 6 21.59 -58.93 -25.32
CA SER A 6 20.49 -59.39 -24.45
C SER A 6 19.83 -58.24 -23.69
N LYS A 7 18.55 -58.10 -24.02
CA LYS A 7 17.49 -57.23 -23.53
C LYS A 7 17.24 -57.37 -22.02
N GLU A 8 16.82 -56.28 -21.40
CA GLU A 8 15.68 -56.27 -20.47
C GLU A 8 15.00 -54.89 -20.51
N SER A 9 13.71 -54.89 -20.21
CA SER A 9 12.72 -53.92 -20.69
C SER A 9 11.79 -53.44 -19.58
N VAL A 10 11.23 -52.23 -19.77
CA VAL A 10 9.97 -51.66 -19.19
C VAL A 10 10.10 -51.01 -17.78
N PRO A 11 9.31 -49.99 -17.35
CA PRO A 11 8.30 -49.15 -18.03
C PRO A 11 8.50 -47.61 -17.92
N SER A 12 7.80 -46.93 -18.83
CA SER A 12 7.36 -45.54 -18.72
C SER A 12 6.32 -45.37 -17.60
N THR A 13 6.49 -44.38 -16.72
CA THR A 13 5.40 -43.82 -15.90
C THR A 13 5.64 -42.33 -15.73
N SER A 14 4.78 -41.57 -16.41
CA SER A 14 4.52 -40.15 -16.24
C SER A 14 4.21 -39.82 -14.77
N GLN A 15 4.65 -38.66 -14.27
CA GLN A 15 3.90 -37.71 -13.43
C GLN A 15 4.85 -36.60 -12.88
N PRO A 16 4.30 -35.43 -12.50
CA PRO A 16 4.88 -34.13 -12.81
C PRO A 16 5.90 -33.61 -11.78
N ILE A 17 6.80 -32.77 -12.29
CA ILE A 17 7.74 -31.95 -11.52
C ILE A 17 6.91 -30.94 -10.70
N GLU A 18 6.59 -31.32 -9.46
CA GLU A 18 6.04 -30.41 -8.47
C GLU A 18 7.08 -29.34 -8.17
N GLY A 19 6.78 -28.11 -8.61
CA GLY A 19 7.51 -26.92 -8.25
C GLY A 19 7.59 -26.80 -6.73
N THR A 20 8.80 -26.69 -6.22
CA THR A 20 9.09 -26.29 -4.86
C THR A 20 8.63 -24.84 -4.67
N SER A 21 7.33 -24.66 -4.45
CA SER A 21 6.78 -23.45 -3.86
C SER A 21 7.31 -23.40 -2.43
N GLY A 22 8.34 -22.58 -2.23
CA GLY A 22 8.78 -22.19 -0.89
C GLY A 22 7.59 -21.62 -0.15
N LYS A 23 6.97 -22.43 0.71
CA LYS A 23 5.95 -22.01 1.65
C LYS A 23 6.62 -21.03 2.61
N TRP A 24 6.51 -19.74 2.34
CA TRP A 24 6.75 -18.68 3.32
C TRP A 24 5.63 -18.72 4.36
N SER A 25 5.64 -19.78 5.18
CA SER A 25 4.82 -19.89 6.38
C SER A 25 5.68 -19.48 7.57
N THR A 26 5.70 -18.20 7.86
CA THR A 26 5.87 -17.72 9.23
C THR A 26 4.75 -16.75 9.54
N ARG A 27 3.58 -17.30 9.90
CA ARG A 27 2.61 -16.59 10.76
C ARG A 27 3.33 -16.26 12.07
N ASN A 28 4.07 -15.17 12.08
CA ASN A 28 4.81 -14.70 13.23
C ASN A 28 3.81 -14.03 14.19
N LYS A 29 3.11 -14.87 14.97
CA LYS A 29 2.10 -14.45 15.98
C LYS A 29 2.68 -13.47 17.04
N ARG A 30 4.01 -13.29 17.08
CA ARG A 30 4.74 -12.38 17.99
C ARG A 30 4.80 -10.92 17.55
N LEU A 31 4.33 -10.57 16.34
CA LEU A 31 4.25 -9.19 15.86
C LEU A 31 2.83 -8.58 15.94
N GLN A 32 2.00 -9.08 16.86
CA GLN A 32 0.78 -8.39 17.30
C GLN A 32 1.13 -7.17 18.18
N LYS A 33 2.09 -6.34 17.76
CA LYS A 33 2.27 -5.02 18.38
C LYS A 33 1.05 -4.20 17.99
N LYS A 34 0.28 -3.75 18.98
CA LYS A 34 -0.86 -2.83 18.79
C LYS A 34 -0.48 -1.54 18.07
N LYS A 35 0.83 -1.23 17.95
CA LYS A 35 1.34 -0.04 17.27
C LYS A 35 2.43 -0.37 16.26
N ILE A 36 2.38 0.26 15.09
CA ILE A 36 3.43 0.20 14.07
C ILE A 36 4.56 1.11 14.54
N SER A 37 5.78 0.59 14.57
CA SER A 37 7.00 1.37 14.83
C SER A 37 7.73 1.67 13.53
N MET A 38 8.51 2.74 13.48
CA MET A 38 9.33 3.12 12.31
C MET A 38 10.19 1.96 11.80
N ALA A 39 10.89 1.26 12.70
CA ALA A 39 11.72 0.12 12.33
C ALA A 39 10.91 -1.03 11.71
N TYR A 40 9.65 -1.21 12.12
CA TYR A 40 8.77 -2.23 11.55
C TYR A 40 8.25 -1.80 10.18
N LEU A 41 7.85 -0.52 10.04
CA LEU A 41 7.48 0.06 8.76
C LEU A 41 8.60 -0.15 7.74
N LEU A 42 9.81 0.33 8.05
CA LEU A 42 10.91 0.28 7.09
C LEU A 42 11.45 -1.13 6.83
N LYS A 43 11.61 -1.96 7.87
CA LYS A 43 12.27 -3.27 7.73
C LYS A 43 11.35 -4.41 7.34
N ILE A 44 10.03 -4.25 7.46
CA ILE A 44 9.06 -5.33 7.23
C ILE A 44 7.99 -4.92 6.21
N ILE A 45 7.40 -3.73 6.34
CA ILE A 45 6.36 -3.28 5.42
C ILE A 45 6.99 -2.79 4.11
N CYS A 46 7.99 -1.91 4.21
CA CYS A 46 8.68 -1.28 3.09
C CYS A 46 10.03 -1.94 2.78
N SER A 47 10.22 -3.22 3.12
CA SER A 47 11.48 -3.93 2.84
C SER A 47 11.71 -4.16 1.34
N SER A 48 10.63 -4.22 0.57
CA SER A 48 10.63 -4.23 -0.89
C SER A 48 9.34 -3.62 -1.40
N GLN A 49 9.30 -3.33 -2.71
CA GLN A 49 8.10 -2.84 -3.37
C GLN A 49 6.94 -3.85 -3.26
N GLU A 50 7.22 -5.13 -3.45
CA GLU A 50 6.25 -6.24 -3.31
C GLU A 50 5.71 -6.33 -1.89
N SER A 51 6.59 -6.21 -0.89
CA SER A 51 6.21 -6.25 0.52
C SER A 51 5.23 -5.12 0.86
N CYS A 52 5.46 -3.93 0.29
CA CYS A 52 4.61 -2.77 0.47
C CYS A 52 3.24 -2.98 -0.17
N ILE A 53 3.21 -3.43 -1.43
CA ILE A 53 1.98 -3.74 -2.18
C ILE A 53 1.17 -4.83 -1.47
N ASP A 54 1.82 -5.92 -1.05
CA ASP A 54 1.15 -7.02 -0.35
C ASP A 54 0.57 -6.57 0.98
N TRP A 55 1.29 -5.72 1.72
CA TRP A 55 0.78 -5.17 2.97
C TRP A 55 -0.44 -4.27 2.74
N LEU A 56 -0.40 -3.37 1.76
CA LEU A 56 -1.51 -2.49 1.39
C LEU A 56 -2.73 -3.26 0.93
N ARG A 57 -2.54 -4.26 0.07
CA ARG A 57 -3.57 -5.22 -0.32
C ARG A 57 -4.17 -5.89 0.88
N ASN A 58 -3.37 -6.42 1.79
CA ASN A 58 -3.86 -7.10 2.99
C ASN A 58 -4.67 -6.18 3.91
N LYS A 59 -4.40 -4.87 3.87
CA LYS A 59 -5.20 -3.83 4.54
C LYS A 59 -6.40 -3.34 3.74
N SER A 60 -6.60 -3.83 2.53
CA SER A 60 -7.62 -3.40 1.56
C SER A 60 -7.50 -1.92 1.16
N LEU A 61 -6.29 -1.35 1.27
CA LEU A 61 -6.01 0.05 0.88
C LEU A 61 -5.72 0.19 -0.62
N ILE A 62 -5.50 -0.92 -1.32
CA ILE A 62 -5.42 -1.02 -2.78
C ILE A 62 -6.09 -2.34 -3.22
N PRO A 63 -6.52 -2.46 -4.49
CA PRO A 63 -7.20 -3.66 -4.97
C PRO A 63 -6.35 -4.93 -4.86
N LYS A 64 -6.99 -6.01 -4.40
CA LYS A 64 -6.42 -7.37 -4.45
C LYS A 64 -6.67 -8.06 -5.79
N ILE A 65 -7.74 -7.69 -6.46
CA ILE A 65 -8.24 -8.30 -7.69
C ILE A 65 -8.87 -7.17 -8.50
N MET A 66 -8.64 -7.20 -9.81
CA MET A 66 -9.26 -6.30 -10.78
C MET A 66 -9.91 -7.11 -11.89
N PHE A 67 -11.00 -6.58 -12.43
CA PHE A 67 -11.70 -7.14 -13.59
C PHE A 67 -11.66 -6.12 -14.73
N CYS A 68 -11.40 -6.60 -15.94
CA CYS A 68 -11.39 -5.76 -17.12
C CYS A 68 -12.80 -5.21 -17.38
N PRO A 69 -12.99 -3.89 -17.56
CA PRO A 69 -14.31 -3.33 -17.83
C PRO A 69 -14.89 -3.76 -19.19
N ASN A 70 -14.03 -4.16 -20.14
CA ASN A 70 -14.46 -4.50 -21.50
C ASN A 70 -14.93 -5.96 -21.63
N CYS A 71 -14.25 -6.90 -20.98
CA CYS A 71 -14.55 -8.34 -21.12
C CYS A 71 -14.93 -9.04 -19.81
N ASN A 72 -14.90 -8.32 -18.69
CA ASN A 72 -15.20 -8.79 -17.33
C ASN A 72 -14.36 -10.01 -16.88
N LYS A 73 -13.20 -10.21 -17.51
CA LYS A 73 -12.23 -11.24 -17.09
C LYS A 73 -11.27 -10.64 -16.06
N LYS A 74 -10.80 -11.50 -15.16
CA LYS A 74 -9.81 -11.12 -14.15
C LYS A 74 -8.54 -10.61 -14.84
N MET A 75 -8.05 -9.46 -14.42
CA MET A 75 -6.80 -8.88 -14.91
C MET A 75 -5.60 -9.57 -14.26
N GLU A 76 -4.49 -9.61 -14.97
CA GLU A 76 -3.21 -10.10 -14.45
C GLU A 76 -2.44 -8.95 -13.79
N PHE A 77 -1.70 -9.28 -12.74
CA PHE A 77 -0.83 -8.35 -12.05
C PHE A 77 0.62 -8.63 -12.45
N GLU A 78 1.24 -7.71 -13.17
CA GLU A 78 2.53 -7.92 -13.81
C GLU A 78 3.51 -6.80 -13.48
N VAL A 79 4.81 -7.13 -13.58
CA VAL A 79 5.90 -6.18 -13.45
C VAL A 79 5.91 -5.24 -14.67
N GLN A 80 5.99 -3.94 -14.41
CA GLN A 80 6.24 -2.91 -15.41
C GLN A 80 7.14 -1.82 -14.83
N GLU A 81 8.44 -1.87 -15.16
CA GLU A 81 9.49 -0.99 -14.62
C GLU A 81 9.27 0.50 -14.88
N THR A 82 8.49 0.85 -15.91
CA THR A 82 8.17 2.26 -16.23
C THR A 82 7.07 2.85 -15.34
N SER A 83 6.36 2.02 -14.58
CA SER A 83 5.34 2.49 -13.64
C SER A 83 5.99 2.87 -12.31
N ILE A 84 5.41 3.84 -11.60
CA ILE A 84 5.94 4.33 -10.29
C ILE A 84 6.15 3.18 -9.31
N ASP A 85 5.26 2.19 -9.34
CA ASP A 85 5.28 1.06 -8.44
C ASP A 85 5.93 -0.20 -9.00
N ASN A 86 6.47 -0.14 -10.21
CA ASN A 86 6.98 -1.30 -10.96
C ASN A 86 5.95 -2.39 -11.24
N TYR A 87 4.66 -2.14 -11.05
CA TYR A 87 3.59 -3.10 -11.28
C TYR A 87 2.32 -2.45 -11.84
N ILE A 88 1.60 -3.20 -12.67
CA ILE A 88 0.30 -2.82 -13.23
C ILE A 88 -0.70 -3.97 -13.24
N TRP A 89 -1.97 -3.60 -13.37
CA TRP A 89 -3.03 -4.51 -13.78
C TRP A 89 -3.19 -4.44 -15.30
N ILE A 90 -3.18 -5.59 -15.98
CA ILE A 90 -3.37 -5.66 -17.44
C ILE A 90 -4.36 -6.76 -17.81
N CYS A 91 -5.23 -6.47 -18.79
CA CYS A 91 -6.11 -7.48 -19.36
C CYS A 91 -5.39 -8.27 -20.47
N LYS A 92 -5.27 -9.59 -20.32
CA LYS A 92 -4.68 -10.45 -21.39
C LYS A 92 -5.69 -10.94 -22.43
N GLU A 93 -6.98 -10.78 -22.15
CA GLU A 93 -8.07 -11.27 -23.01
C GLU A 93 -8.40 -10.27 -24.12
N CYS A 94 -8.31 -8.97 -23.84
CA CYS A 94 -8.44 -7.93 -24.85
C CYS A 94 -7.17 -7.89 -25.71
N LYS A 95 -7.25 -8.28 -26.99
CA LYS A 95 -6.07 -8.38 -27.88
C LYS A 95 -5.70 -7.05 -28.54
N ILE A 96 -6.69 -6.20 -28.77
CA ILE A 96 -6.51 -4.88 -29.37
C ILE A 96 -6.58 -3.88 -28.22
N ASP A 97 -5.50 -3.14 -28.01
CA ASP A 97 -5.35 -2.12 -26.97
C ASP A 97 -5.84 -2.59 -25.59
N PRO A 98 -5.14 -3.56 -24.97
CA PRO A 98 -5.56 -4.13 -23.69
C PRO A 98 -5.62 -3.03 -22.61
N PRO A 99 -6.77 -2.87 -21.91
CA PRO A 99 -6.85 -1.97 -20.77
C PRO A 99 -5.77 -2.31 -19.74
N SER A 100 -5.06 -1.28 -19.30
CA SER A 100 -4.06 -1.36 -18.24
C SER A 100 -4.28 -0.25 -17.23
N TYR A 101 -4.00 -0.56 -15.96
CA TYR A 101 -4.20 0.35 -14.84
C TYR A 101 -3.03 0.27 -13.87
N SER A 102 -2.78 1.36 -13.16
CA SER A 102 -1.77 1.38 -12.09
C SER A 102 -2.12 0.37 -10.99
N THR A 103 -1.13 -0.03 -10.21
CA THR A 103 -1.33 -0.88 -9.02
C THR A 103 -2.37 -0.30 -8.04
N ARG A 104 -2.53 1.03 -8.05
CA ARG A 104 -3.35 1.82 -7.12
C ARG A 104 -4.75 2.16 -7.64
N HIS A 105 -5.07 1.78 -8.88
CA HIS A 105 -6.33 2.17 -9.51
C HIS A 105 -7.55 1.81 -8.64
N GLY A 106 -8.50 2.73 -8.50
CA GLY A 106 -9.67 2.56 -7.65
C GLY A 106 -9.38 2.63 -6.15
N SER A 107 -8.25 3.23 -5.76
CA SER A 107 -7.95 3.57 -4.36
C SER A 107 -7.65 5.05 -4.20
N TRP A 108 -7.72 5.56 -2.97
CA TRP A 108 -7.34 6.94 -2.66
C TRP A 108 -5.86 7.27 -2.96
N LEU A 109 -5.03 6.26 -3.19
CA LEU A 109 -3.62 6.40 -3.57
C LEU A 109 -3.41 6.60 -5.07
N GLU A 110 -4.45 6.46 -5.90
CA GLU A 110 -4.36 6.46 -7.37
C GLU A 110 -3.70 7.72 -7.92
N GLU A 111 -4.12 8.88 -7.43
CA GLU A 111 -3.65 10.20 -7.91
C GLU A 111 -2.35 10.66 -7.26
N ILE A 112 -1.80 9.88 -6.33
CA ILE A 112 -0.59 10.28 -5.59
C ILE A 112 0.66 9.92 -6.40
N ASN A 113 1.28 10.93 -7.02
CA ASN A 113 2.51 10.74 -7.81
C ASN A 113 3.78 10.63 -6.96
N ALA A 114 3.90 9.56 -6.17
CA ALA A 114 5.07 9.25 -5.34
C ALA A 114 5.14 7.75 -5.05
N PRO A 115 6.31 7.13 -4.80
CA PRO A 115 6.43 5.72 -4.43
C PRO A 115 5.63 5.36 -3.16
N LEU A 116 5.01 4.18 -3.13
CA LEU A 116 4.20 3.73 -1.98
C LEU A 116 4.99 3.76 -0.65
N ALA A 117 6.26 3.40 -0.68
CA ALA A 117 7.12 3.45 0.51
C ALA A 117 7.29 4.88 1.05
N ASP A 118 7.49 5.86 0.17
CA ASP A 118 7.60 7.28 0.56
C ASP A 118 6.27 7.82 1.08
N ILE A 119 5.13 7.42 0.48
CA ILE A 119 3.79 7.78 0.97
C ILE A 119 3.60 7.26 2.41
N LEU A 120 3.87 5.98 2.64
CA LEU A 120 3.69 5.39 3.97
C LEU A 120 4.66 5.98 5.00
N LEU A 121 5.90 6.28 4.60
CA LEU A 121 6.87 6.92 5.49
C LEU A 121 6.44 8.36 5.83
N PHE A 122 5.98 9.13 4.85
CA PHE A 122 5.40 10.44 5.07
C PHE A 122 4.26 10.38 6.08
N VAL A 123 3.25 9.52 5.83
CA VAL A 123 2.08 9.40 6.70
C VAL A 123 2.52 9.02 8.11
N TYR A 124 3.43 8.05 8.25
CA TYR A 124 3.96 7.64 9.54
C TYR A 124 4.63 8.81 10.29
N LEU A 125 5.52 9.55 9.64
CA LEU A 125 6.22 10.68 10.26
C LEU A 125 5.24 11.78 10.64
N TRP A 126 4.33 12.11 9.74
CA TRP A 126 3.32 13.14 9.92
C TRP A 126 2.42 12.84 11.12
N VAL A 127 1.84 11.63 11.21
CA VAL A 127 1.00 11.25 12.36
C VAL A 127 1.79 11.14 13.67
N ASN A 128 3.12 11.08 13.63
CA ASN A 128 3.99 11.08 14.82
C ASN A 128 4.56 12.47 15.17
N GLY A 129 4.24 13.52 14.41
CA GLY A 129 4.48 14.92 14.80
C GLY A 129 5.80 15.48 14.32
N PHE A 130 6.38 14.84 13.31
CA PHE A 130 7.52 15.39 12.61
C PHE A 130 7.07 16.59 11.79
N ASN A 131 7.89 17.65 11.79
CA ASN A 131 7.62 18.82 10.96
C ASN A 131 8.03 18.59 9.50
N GLU A 132 7.57 19.46 8.61
CA GLU A 132 7.83 19.38 7.16
C GLU A 132 9.34 19.21 6.83
N ILE A 133 10.22 19.93 7.53
CA ILE A 133 11.68 19.87 7.29
C ILE A 133 12.25 18.51 7.68
N GLN A 134 11.77 17.94 8.80
CA GLN A 134 12.18 16.60 9.22
C GLN A 134 11.65 15.54 8.25
N ILE A 135 10.40 15.65 7.81
CA ILE A 135 9.80 14.72 6.85
C ILE A 135 10.55 14.74 5.52
N ALA A 136 10.86 15.92 4.99
CA ALA A 136 11.61 16.05 3.74
C ALA A 136 13.04 15.52 3.82
N LYS A 137 13.63 15.42 5.02
CA LYS A 137 14.96 14.81 5.22
C LYS A 137 14.91 13.29 5.26
N GLU A 138 13.83 12.72 5.77
CA GLU A 138 13.67 11.28 5.95
C GLU A 138 13.01 10.59 4.74
N THR A 139 12.40 11.36 3.85
CA THR A 139 11.72 10.88 2.63
C THR A 139 12.45 11.37 1.38
N ASN A 140 12.20 10.74 0.23
CA ASN A 140 12.71 11.25 -1.06
C ASN A 140 11.76 12.28 -1.70
N LEU A 141 10.83 12.84 -0.93
CA LEU A 141 9.80 13.75 -1.43
C LEU A 141 10.34 15.18 -1.56
N PRO A 142 10.02 15.89 -2.64
CA PRO A 142 10.27 17.32 -2.72
C PRO A 142 9.57 18.07 -1.58
N MET A 143 10.21 19.12 -1.07
CA MET A 143 9.66 19.94 0.03
C MET A 143 8.28 20.52 -0.30
N GLU A 144 8.03 20.84 -1.57
CA GLU A 144 6.72 21.29 -2.05
C GLU A 144 5.65 20.21 -1.90
N THR A 145 5.96 18.96 -2.27
CA THR A 145 5.08 17.80 -2.06
C THR A 145 4.78 17.59 -0.58
N VAL A 146 5.81 17.66 0.28
CA VAL A 146 5.67 17.52 1.74
C VAL A 146 4.73 18.59 2.30
N ARG A 147 4.89 19.85 1.91
CA ARG A 147 4.00 20.95 2.33
C ARG A 147 2.58 20.78 1.84
N ASN A 148 2.41 20.36 0.59
CA ASN A 148 1.10 20.15 0.01
C ASN A 148 0.35 19.05 0.77
N TRP A 149 0.98 17.90 1.00
CA TRP A 149 0.37 16.80 1.74
C TRP A 149 0.14 17.14 3.21
N ASP A 150 1.06 17.87 3.86
CA ASP A 150 0.87 18.35 5.24
C ASP A 150 -0.39 19.19 5.37
N LYS A 151 -0.59 20.12 4.43
CA LYS A 151 -1.80 20.93 4.35
C LYS A 151 -3.04 20.07 4.11
N THR A 152 -3.05 19.25 3.06
CA THR A 152 -4.20 18.41 2.70
C THR A 152 -4.64 17.52 3.87
N TYR A 153 -3.70 16.91 4.58
CA TYR A 153 -4.02 16.00 5.69
C TYR A 153 -4.43 16.75 6.96
N THR A 154 -3.88 17.95 7.18
CA THR A 154 -4.35 18.84 8.26
C THR A 154 -5.80 19.27 8.02
N ASP A 155 -6.13 19.66 6.78
CA ASP A 155 -7.48 20.08 6.39
C ASP A 155 -8.47 18.91 6.54
N MET A 156 -8.07 17.69 6.14
CA MET A 156 -8.86 16.46 6.36
C MET A 156 -9.10 16.17 7.86
N CYS A 157 -8.09 16.36 8.70
CA CYS A 157 -8.27 16.18 10.15
C CYS A 157 -9.16 17.26 10.76
N ALA A 158 -9.14 18.48 10.22
CA ALA A 158 -9.99 19.58 10.70
C ALA A 158 -11.47 19.33 10.39
N SER A 159 -11.82 18.96 9.15
CA SER A 159 -13.22 18.72 8.77
C SER A 159 -13.88 17.60 9.60
N ARG A 160 -13.14 16.53 9.88
CA ARG A 160 -13.63 15.40 10.72
C ARG A 160 -13.82 15.73 12.20
N LEU A 161 -13.35 16.91 12.67
CA LEU A 161 -13.65 17.41 14.01
C LEU A 161 -14.95 18.21 14.04
N GLU A 162 -15.33 18.84 12.91
CA GLU A 162 -16.54 19.67 12.79
C GLU A 162 -17.81 18.81 12.64
N ASP A 163 -17.71 17.62 12.01
CA ASP A 163 -18.86 16.74 11.75
C ASP A 163 -19.46 16.06 13.00
N GLU A 164 -18.81 16.13 14.17
CA GLU A 164 -19.27 15.49 15.42
C GLU A 164 -19.80 16.49 16.47
N ASP A 165 -19.52 17.78 16.31
CA ASP A 165 -20.00 18.85 17.18
C ASP A 165 -21.21 19.53 16.49
N GLY A 166 -22.39 18.91 16.62
CA GLY A 166 -23.65 19.51 16.17
C GLY A 166 -24.00 20.75 16.99
N ASP A 167 -24.24 21.87 16.30
CA ASP A 167 -24.68 23.19 16.77
C ASP A 167 -23.80 23.86 17.84
N ASP A 168 -23.09 24.92 17.45
CA ASP A 168 -23.22 26.28 18.02
C ASP A 168 -22.10 27.22 17.54
N ASP A 169 -22.54 28.33 16.95
CA ASP A 169 -21.89 29.64 16.83
C ASP A 169 -20.57 29.79 16.04
N TYR A 170 -20.66 30.71 15.08
CA TYR A 170 -19.65 31.12 14.14
C TYR A 170 -18.51 31.86 14.87
N ASN A 171 -17.36 31.22 15.04
CA ASN A 171 -16.12 31.96 15.23
C ASN A 171 -14.95 31.30 14.51
N SER A 172 -14.44 32.02 13.52
CA SER A 172 -13.20 31.79 12.77
C SER A 172 -12.01 31.73 13.72
N LYS A 173 -11.82 30.62 14.42
CA LYS A 173 -10.55 30.26 15.04
C LYS A 173 -9.73 29.58 13.96
N THR A 174 -8.70 30.29 13.51
CA THR A 174 -7.54 29.71 12.87
C THR A 174 -6.95 28.67 13.82
N SER A 175 -7.48 27.45 13.74
CA SER A 175 -6.91 26.29 14.40
C SER A 175 -5.51 26.14 13.84
N SER A 176 -4.51 26.43 14.67
CA SER A 176 -3.11 26.20 14.32
C SER A 176 -2.96 24.77 13.79
N LYS A 177 -2.14 24.53 12.76
CA LYS A 177 -1.88 23.19 12.18
C LYS A 177 -1.71 22.12 13.28
N ASP A 178 -0.98 22.48 14.32
CA ASP A 178 -0.73 21.63 15.48
C ASP A 178 -2.01 21.23 16.22
N ALA A 179 -3.00 22.11 16.33
CA ALA A 179 -4.22 21.87 17.08
C ALA A 179 -5.09 20.77 16.46
N SER A 180 -5.27 20.76 15.13
CA SER A 180 -6.11 19.77 14.45
C SER A 180 -5.51 18.36 14.54
N ILE A 181 -4.21 18.21 14.26
CA ILE A 181 -3.54 16.91 14.38
C ILE A 181 -3.42 16.46 15.84
N ILE A 182 -3.19 17.39 16.79
CA ILE A 182 -3.16 17.07 18.23
C ILE A 182 -4.56 16.63 18.69
N ALA A 183 -5.62 17.29 18.25
CA ALA A 183 -6.99 16.91 18.56
C ALA A 183 -7.32 15.51 18.00
N TRP A 184 -7.00 15.25 16.73
CA TRP A 184 -7.17 13.95 16.10
C TRP A 184 -6.38 12.85 16.84
N ARG A 185 -5.13 13.12 17.26
CA ARG A 185 -4.32 12.19 18.07
C ARG A 185 -4.94 11.91 19.44
N LYS A 186 -5.45 12.95 20.11
CA LYS A 186 -6.11 12.80 21.42
C LYS A 186 -7.36 11.92 21.30
N LYS A 187 -8.17 12.13 20.26
CA LYS A 187 -9.34 11.31 19.92
C LYS A 187 -8.96 9.84 19.67
N ASN A 188 -7.85 9.61 18.96
CA ASN A 188 -7.38 8.27 18.58
C ASN A 188 -6.31 7.67 19.51
N LYS A 189 -6.15 8.17 20.75
CA LYS A 189 -5.04 7.82 21.66
C LYS A 189 -4.86 6.32 21.97
N PHE A 190 -5.93 5.54 21.88
CA PHE A 190 -5.94 4.10 22.14
C PHE A 190 -5.76 3.23 20.89
N LYS A 191 -5.78 3.85 19.70
CA LYS A 191 -5.56 3.18 18.41
C LYS A 191 -4.10 3.36 17.98
N ASP A 192 -3.71 2.64 16.94
CA ASP A 192 -2.47 2.97 16.23
C ASP A 192 -2.74 4.16 15.30
N PRO A 193 -2.05 5.30 15.50
CA PRO A 193 -2.34 6.51 14.75
C PRO A 193 -2.04 6.36 13.26
N PHE A 194 -1.03 5.57 12.89
CA PHE A 194 -0.70 5.34 11.48
C PHE A 194 -1.78 4.51 10.78
N LEU A 195 -2.18 3.38 11.36
CA LEU A 195 -3.23 2.54 10.80
C LEU A 195 -4.59 3.23 10.78
N GLU A 196 -4.91 4.02 11.79
CA GLU A 196 -6.20 4.70 11.83
C GLU A 196 -6.27 5.81 10.79
N PHE A 197 -5.21 6.61 10.66
CA PHE A 197 -5.15 7.65 9.64
C PHE A 197 -5.30 7.07 8.22
N LEU A 198 -4.64 5.93 7.93
CA LEU A 198 -4.77 5.29 6.62
C LEU A 198 -6.22 4.87 6.29
N LYS A 199 -7.01 4.46 7.29
CA LYS A 199 -8.43 4.15 7.08
C LYS A 199 -9.26 5.40 6.89
N ASP A 200 -8.97 6.44 7.67
CA ASP A 200 -9.65 7.73 7.55
C ASP A 200 -9.39 8.34 6.15
N ALA A 201 -8.17 8.19 5.62
CA ALA A 201 -7.81 8.63 4.28
C ALA A 201 -8.46 7.80 3.16
N ASP A 202 -8.62 6.48 3.37
CA ASP A 202 -9.31 5.58 2.42
C ASP A 202 -10.83 5.79 2.37
N SER A 203 -11.39 6.43 3.41
CA SER A 203 -12.82 6.73 3.50
C SER A 203 -13.20 8.09 2.89
N LEU A 204 -12.28 8.74 2.17
CA LEU A 204 -12.50 9.97 1.40
C LEU A 204 -12.95 9.61 -0.03
#